data_AF-A0A051TYR1-F1
#
_entry.id   AF-A0A051TYR1-F1
#
_cell.length_a   1.000
_cell.length_b   1.000
_cell.length_c   1.000
_cell.angle_alpha   90.00
_cell.angle_beta   90.00
_cell.angle_gamma   90.00
#
_symmetry.space_group_name_H-M   'P 1'
#
loop_
_entity.id
_entity.type
_entity.pdbx_description
1 polymer ?
#
loop_
_entity_poly.entity_id
_entity_poly.type
_entity_poly.pdbx_seq_one_letter_code
_entity_poly.pdbx_strand_id
1 'polypeptide(L)'
;MSTESGPSPRDENAVTAADVERAEHAAAAARERAARAGLSAAQSFEESALQHDRVAEIQDWGVEQGVSHTDVHRRSALKHRQAAEEDRKLARLKRKESEADLASAPGTD
;
A
#
# COMPACT_ATOMS: atom_id res chain seq x y z
N MET A 1 43.82 47.72 22.03
CA MET A 1 44.34 46.33 21.95
C MET A 1 43.68 45.55 23.07
N SER A 2 42.94 44.47 22.88
CA SER A 2 42.67 43.64 21.71
C SER A 2 41.30 43.00 21.94
N THR A 3 40.43 42.99 20.92
CA THR A 3 39.20 42.20 20.95
C THR A 3 39.57 40.75 20.71
N GLU A 4 39.59 39.95 21.78
CA GLU A 4 39.61 38.50 21.66
C GLU A 4 38.28 38.05 21.03
N SER A 5 38.28 37.91 19.71
CA SER A 5 37.25 37.17 19.00
C SER A 5 37.46 35.68 19.29
N GLY A 6 36.98 35.23 20.45
CA GLY A 6 36.81 33.81 20.73
C GLY A 6 35.93 33.17 19.65
N PRO A 7 36.16 31.89 19.30
CA PRO A 7 35.38 31.22 18.27
C PRO A 7 33.90 31.28 18.66
N SER A 8 33.07 31.87 17.79
CA SER A 8 31.62 31.88 17.94
C SER A 8 31.15 30.46 18.24
N PRO A 9 30.27 30.24 19.25
CA PRO A 9 29.72 28.92 19.48
C PRO A 9 29.06 28.52 18.17
N ARG A 10 29.54 27.46 17.52
CA ARG A 10 28.80 26.84 16.42
C ARG A 10 27.44 26.52 17.02
N ASP A 11 26.42 27.22 16.54
CA ASP A 11 25.05 27.11 17.02
C ASP A 11 24.73 25.61 17.12
N GLU A 12 24.59 25.08 18.34
CA GLU A 12 24.44 23.63 18.57
C GLU A 12 23.16 23.07 17.92
N ASN A 13 22.32 23.97 17.39
CA ASN A 13 21.08 23.71 16.65
C ASN A 13 21.19 23.97 15.13
N ALA A 14 22.36 24.28 14.59
CA ALA A 14 22.52 24.50 13.15
C ALA A 14 22.43 23.17 12.39
N VAL A 15 21.42 23.05 11.50
CA VAL A 15 21.29 21.91 10.59
C VAL A 15 22.52 21.84 9.68
N THR A 16 23.20 20.70 9.70
CA THR A 16 24.38 20.41 8.89
C THR A 16 24.01 19.65 7.62
N ALA A 17 24.91 19.66 6.63
CA ALA A 17 24.75 18.83 5.43
C ALA A 17 24.61 17.33 5.78
N ALA A 18 25.34 16.86 6.79
CA ALA A 18 25.22 15.49 7.29
C ALA A 18 23.84 15.18 7.90
N ASP A 19 23.16 16.17 8.47
CA ASP A 19 21.79 15.99 8.98
C ASP A 19 20.80 15.84 7.82
N VAL A 20 20.97 16.64 6.75
CA VAL A 20 20.18 16.55 5.52
C VAL A 20 20.36 15.19 4.86
N GLU A 21 21.59 14.73 4.66
CA GLU A 21 21.89 13.41 4.06
C GLU A 21 21.25 12.27 4.86
N ARG A 22 21.34 12.30 6.20
CA ARG A 22 20.69 11.29 7.05
C ARG A 22 19.17 11.33 6.92
N ALA A 23 18.58 12.53 6.86
CA ALA A 23 17.14 12.68 6.68
C ALA A 23 16.67 12.16 5.31
N GLU A 24 17.42 12.44 4.25
CA GLU A 24 17.14 11.95 2.90
C GLU A 24 17.22 10.42 2.82
N HIS A 25 18.26 9.83 3.40
CA HIS A 25 18.40 8.37 3.48
C HIS A 25 17.27 7.73 4.28
N ALA A 26 16.90 8.30 5.44
CA ALA A 26 15.79 7.83 6.24
C ALA A 26 14.46 7.91 5.47
N ALA A 27 14.23 9.00 4.74
CA ALA A 27 13.06 9.17 3.90
C ALA A 27 13.01 8.17 2.74
N ALA A 28 14.15 7.89 2.09
CA ALA A 28 14.25 6.88 1.04
C ALA A 28 13.89 5.49 1.58
N ALA A 29 14.48 5.09 2.71
CA ALA A 29 14.17 3.80 3.34
C ALA A 29 12.70 3.70 3.79
N ALA A 30 12.10 4.81 4.25
CA ALA A 30 10.68 4.84 4.59
C ALA A 30 9.78 4.65 3.36
N ARG A 31 10.10 5.30 2.24
CA ARG A 31 9.37 5.13 0.97
C ARG A 31 9.47 3.70 0.46
N GLU A 32 10.65 3.09 0.49
CA GLU A 32 10.83 1.70 0.08
C GLU A 32 9.97 0.75 0.91
N ARG A 33 9.97 0.90 2.25
CA ARG A 33 9.11 0.10 3.13
C ARG A 33 7.63 0.29 2.84
N ALA A 34 7.20 1.53 2.61
CA ALA A 34 5.81 1.83 2.27
C ALA A 34 5.40 1.17 0.95
N ALA A 35 6.26 1.21 -0.07
CA ALA A 35 6.01 0.57 -1.34
C ALA A 35 5.92 -0.96 -1.22
N ARG A 36 6.83 -1.59 -0.46
CA ARG A 36 6.74 -3.04 -0.18
C ARG A 36 5.45 -3.41 0.53
N ALA A 37 5.04 -2.62 1.52
CA ALA A 37 3.75 -2.82 2.21
C ALA A 37 2.55 -2.65 1.25
N GLY A 38 2.64 -1.70 0.32
CA GLY A 38 1.63 -1.51 -0.74
C GLY A 38 1.53 -2.71 -1.68
N LEU A 39 2.65 -3.36 -2.04
CA LEU A 39 2.63 -4.61 -2.80
C LEU A 39 1.99 -5.76 -2.02
N SER A 40 2.29 -5.88 -0.74
CA SER A 40 1.62 -6.87 0.13
C SER A 40 0.12 -6.60 0.24
N ALA A 41 -0.29 -5.34 0.35
CA ALA A 41 -1.70 -4.97 0.32
C ALA A 41 -2.37 -5.34 -1.02
N ALA A 42 -1.67 -5.15 -2.14
CA ALA A 42 -2.18 -5.56 -3.45
C ALA A 42 -2.45 -7.07 -3.52
N GLN A 43 -1.53 -7.90 -3.01
CA GLN A 43 -1.72 -9.35 -2.93
C GLN A 43 -2.91 -9.72 -2.04
N SER A 44 -3.04 -9.07 -0.88
CA SER A 44 -4.17 -9.32 0.02
C SER A 44 -5.52 -8.98 -0.61
N PHE A 45 -5.61 -7.89 -1.39
CA PHE A 45 -6.82 -7.58 -2.15
C PHE A 45 -7.11 -8.62 -3.24
N GLU A 46 -6.09 -9.13 -3.93
CA GLU A 46 -6.29 -10.21 -4.93
C GLU A 46 -6.82 -11.50 -4.27
N GLU A 47 -6.27 -11.87 -3.11
CA GLU A 47 -6.76 -13.01 -2.33
C GLU A 47 -8.21 -12.80 -1.86
N SER A 48 -8.54 -11.59 -1.37
CA SER A 48 -9.90 -11.21 -0.97
C SER A 48 -10.88 -11.31 -2.13
N ALA A 49 -10.50 -10.83 -3.32
CA ALA A 49 -11.32 -10.94 -4.52
C ALA A 49 -11.64 -12.40 -4.88
N LEU A 50 -10.66 -13.30 -4.76
CA LEU A 50 -10.87 -14.74 -4.98
C LEU A 50 -11.87 -15.33 -4.00
N GLN A 51 -11.82 -14.92 -2.72
CA GLN A 51 -12.80 -15.40 -1.73
C GLN A 51 -14.20 -14.87 -2.00
N HIS A 52 -14.31 -13.61 -2.42
CA HIS A 52 -15.58 -13.05 -2.83
C HIS A 52 -16.20 -13.80 -4.00
N ASP A 53 -15.44 -14.07 -5.06
CA ASP A 53 -15.93 -14.87 -6.20
C ASP A 53 -16.35 -16.27 -5.75
N ARG A 54 -15.53 -16.94 -4.92
CA ARG A 54 -15.85 -18.26 -4.40
C ARG A 54 -17.17 -18.28 -3.64
N VAL A 55 -17.43 -17.26 -2.82
CA VAL A 55 -18.72 -17.15 -2.12
C VAL A 55 -19.85 -16.92 -3.11
N ALA A 56 -19.67 -16.08 -4.14
CA ALA A 56 -20.68 -15.89 -5.18
C ALA A 56 -21.02 -17.21 -5.89
N GLU A 57 -20.02 -18.00 -6.26
CA GLU A 57 -20.19 -19.32 -6.89
C GLU A 57 -20.97 -20.29 -5.99
N ILE A 58 -20.67 -20.32 -4.69
CA ILE A 58 -21.40 -21.15 -3.72
C ILE A 58 -22.87 -20.72 -3.62
N GLN A 59 -23.13 -19.41 -3.65
CA GLN A 59 -24.51 -18.88 -3.62
C GLN A 59 -25.28 -19.30 -4.88
N ASP A 60 -24.66 -19.19 -6.05
CA ASP A 60 -25.26 -19.61 -7.32
C ASP A 60 -25.52 -21.11 -7.36
N TRP A 61 -24.54 -21.92 -6.94
CA TRP A 61 -24.69 -23.36 -6.84
C TRP A 61 -25.83 -23.75 -5.89
N GLY A 62 -25.98 -23.07 -4.75
CA GLY A 62 -27.11 -23.27 -3.85
C GLY A 62 -28.47 -23.05 -4.53
N VAL A 63 -28.58 -22.00 -5.36
CA VAL A 63 -29.79 -21.74 -6.16
C VAL A 63 -30.07 -22.88 -7.12
N GLU A 64 -29.05 -23.41 -7.80
CA GLU A 64 -29.19 -24.56 -8.71
C GLU A 64 -29.63 -25.84 -7.97
N GLN A 65 -29.22 -26.01 -6.70
CA GLN A 65 -29.68 -27.11 -5.85
C GLN A 65 -31.09 -26.91 -5.27
N GLY A 66 -31.76 -25.80 -5.56
CA GLY A 66 -33.14 -25.56 -5.16
C GLY A 66 -33.30 -25.10 -3.70
N VAL A 67 -32.29 -24.44 -3.13
CA VAL A 67 -32.44 -23.81 -1.80
C VAL A 67 -33.58 -22.77 -1.80
N SER A 68 -34.23 -22.62 -0.65
CA SER A 68 -35.23 -21.56 -0.45
C SER A 68 -34.60 -20.16 -0.56
N HIS A 69 -35.42 -19.12 -0.75
CA HIS A 69 -34.98 -17.72 -0.81
C HIS A 69 -33.98 -17.41 -1.95
N THR A 70 -34.18 -17.99 -3.13
CA THR A 70 -33.29 -17.86 -4.30
C THR A 70 -32.94 -16.40 -4.65
N ASP A 71 -33.87 -15.46 -4.51
CA ASP A 71 -33.61 -14.03 -4.76
C ASP A 71 -32.63 -13.40 -3.76
N VAL A 72 -32.57 -13.91 -2.52
CA VAL A 72 -31.56 -13.48 -1.54
C VAL A 72 -30.19 -13.99 -1.95
N HIS A 73 -30.08 -15.27 -2.31
CA HIS A 73 -28.84 -15.88 -2.78
C HIS A 73 -28.29 -15.16 -4.02
N ARG A 74 -29.12 -14.92 -5.04
CA ARG A 74 -28.73 -14.18 -6.26
C ARG A 74 -28.25 -12.77 -5.96
N ARG A 75 -28.95 -12.03 -5.11
CA ARG A 75 -28.52 -10.67 -4.70
C ARG A 75 -27.21 -10.71 -3.91
N SER A 76 -27.01 -11.72 -3.08
CA SER A 76 -25.76 -11.89 -2.34
C SER A 76 -24.60 -12.20 -3.28
N ALA A 77 -24.79 -13.10 -4.25
CA ALA A 77 -23.79 -13.43 -5.26
C ALA A 77 -23.34 -12.19 -6.04
N LEU A 78 -24.30 -11.36 -6.50
CA LEU A 78 -24.00 -10.10 -7.19
C LEU A 78 -23.16 -9.15 -6.34
N LYS A 79 -23.48 -8.99 -5.04
CA LYS A 79 -22.70 -8.15 -4.12
C LYS A 79 -21.27 -8.66 -3.95
N HIS A 80 -21.08 -9.96 -3.85
CA HIS A 80 -19.75 -10.54 -3.74
C HIS A 80 -18.94 -10.34 -5.03
N ARG A 81 -19.53 -10.52 -6.20
CA ARG A 81 -18.84 -10.23 -7.47
C ARG A 81 -18.44 -8.77 -7.58
N GLN A 82 -19.31 -7.84 -7.18
CA GLN A 82 -18.97 -6.41 -7.14
C GLN A 82 -17.79 -6.15 -6.19
N ALA A 83 -17.80 -6.72 -4.98
CA ALA A 83 -16.68 -6.58 -4.04
C ALA A 83 -15.38 -7.16 -4.60
N ALA A 84 -15.43 -8.29 -5.32
CA ALA A 84 -14.27 -8.86 -5.98
C ALA A 84 -13.69 -7.94 -7.09
N GLU A 85 -14.56 -7.27 -7.85
CA GLU A 85 -14.14 -6.28 -8.85
C GLU A 85 -13.49 -5.05 -8.20
N GLU A 86 -14.06 -4.56 -7.10
CA GLU A 86 -13.51 -3.45 -6.32
C GLU A 86 -12.13 -3.80 -5.75
N ASP A 87 -11.96 -4.99 -5.17
CA ASP A 87 -10.69 -5.48 -4.65
C ASP A 87 -9.63 -5.64 -5.76
N ARG A 88 -9.98 -6.20 -6.91
CA ARG A 88 -9.08 -6.27 -8.07
C ARG A 88 -8.63 -4.88 -8.54
N LYS A 89 -9.53 -3.90 -8.50
CA LYS A 89 -9.20 -2.51 -8.83
C LYS A 89 -8.22 -1.92 -7.81
N LEU A 90 -8.46 -2.13 -6.51
CA LEU A 90 -7.56 -1.68 -5.44
C LEU A 90 -6.19 -2.34 -5.56
N ALA A 91 -6.13 -3.64 -5.83
CA ALA A 91 -4.88 -4.36 -6.05
C ALA A 91 -4.05 -3.76 -7.19
N ARG A 92 -4.68 -3.51 -8.34
CA ARG A 92 -4.03 -2.87 -9.49
C ARG A 92 -3.49 -1.48 -9.17
N LEU A 93 -4.26 -0.66 -8.43
CA LEU A 93 -3.82 0.67 -8.03
C LEU A 93 -2.63 0.60 -7.09
N LYS A 94 -2.70 -0.26 -6.06
CA LYS A 94 -1.61 -0.44 -5.10
C LYS A 94 -0.34 -0.96 -5.74
N ARG A 95 -0.46 -1.92 -6.66
CA ARG A 95 0.66 -2.42 -7.47
C ARG A 95 1.30 -1.28 -8.26
N LYS A 96 0.51 -0.54 -9.04
CA LYS A 96 1.00 0.58 -9.85
C LYS A 96 1.72 1.66 -9.03
N GLU A 97 1.12 2.09 -7.92
CA GLU A 97 1.72 3.10 -7.02
C GLU A 97 3.04 2.59 -6.42
N SER A 98 3.03 1.36 -5.92
CA SER A 98 4.17 0.80 -5.19
C SER A 98 5.34 0.44 -6.12
N GLU A 99 5.05 -0.09 -7.31
CA GLU A 99 6.08 -0.34 -8.32
C GLU A 99 6.72 0.97 -8.80
N ALA A 100 5.93 2.04 -8.97
CA ALA A 100 6.46 3.35 -9.32
C ALA A 100 7.37 3.92 -8.23
N ASP A 101 6.98 3.78 -6.96
CA ASP A 101 7.79 4.21 -5.82
C ASP A 101 9.11 3.43 -5.70
N LEU A 102 9.09 2.11 -5.94
CA LEU A 102 10.30 1.29 -5.96
C LEU A 102 11.20 1.60 -7.16
N ALA A 103 10.64 1.84 -8.33
CA ALA A 103 11.41 2.19 -9.53
C ALA A 103 12.03 3.60 -9.43
N SER A 104 11.43 4.48 -8.63
CA SER A 104 11.93 5.84 -8.38
C SER A 104 12.88 5.90 -7.17
N ALA A 105 13.10 4.79 -6.47
CA ALA A 105 14.07 4.74 -5.39
C ALA A 105 15.48 4.85 -6.00
N PRO A 106 16.33 5.80 -5.54
CA PRO A 106 17.69 5.89 -6.04
C PRO A 106 18.40 4.56 -5.79
N GLY A 107 18.93 3.97 -6.88
CA GLY A 107 19.68 2.72 -6.82
C GLY A 107 20.81 2.84 -5.81
N THR A 108 20.81 1.97 -4.82
CA THR A 108 21.95 1.76 -3.94
C THR A 108 23.00 0.95 -4.70
N ASP A 109 23.71 1.60 -5.62
CA ASP A 109 24.99 1.11 -6.14
C ASP A 109 26.15 1.65 -5.28
#